data_AF-A0A8H7GNB7-F1
#
_entry.id   AF-A0A8H7GNB7-F1
#
_cell.length_a   1.000
_cell.length_b   1.000
_cell.length_c   1.000
_cell.angle_alpha   90.00
_cell.angle_beta   90.00
_cell.angle_gamma   90.00
#
_symmetry.space_group_name_H-M   'P 1'
#
loop_
_entity.id
_entity.type
_entity.pdbx_description
1 polymer ?
#
loop_
_entity_poly.entity_id
_entity_poly.type
_entity_poly.pdbx_seq_one_letter_code
_entity_poly.pdbx_strand_id
1 'polypeptide(L)'
;MLRLSSRITRRVSQNSSIRFLRAAPILKRFISSEPKESFTRLNDRGDPSRNQFFQYTWGSWLKNNTLEKARRETRFNIENVLSFLKSLLVKNGELEKPQLLANGITTLTNNWTKDIIGENSYEIKSIASIHEGKHHRVYKLSLQNGKELVLRIPYKLESDFAIETKIKSEVATLDFLDVKLGANVPKVIAYGSTRTNPLQTPFILMEYVQGDLLMKQWDPMMPDSETSKEKLLLVVEPIMDFYDKALAITFNMFGSLYFHDDVSVENQSYLPYEESDEALKNRWRIGPSVERVFSKNKKHLSAQQVKQYSGPWDASKPLDMISDVANIQLESLKSRLGLAQADAGNKIENIDELKKQIAVFDNLKKMSQKLFNPVSKSIMNVNEMFKPRLFFPDLDPLNVIVRDGEPVFLDFEHTAIKPFILANYPSFVAYQGAKIYNLEEDIPEYEKMDDVEKQQYQFMYYKTRNERLWEHALNSKRHDLIAVASPHIKVLKAPYLQALECKSDKDYLFVENAIVQLQAMWNVYVANGLVNTEESGFPIEYTQETLDAHQADLEAHQTEIVSTPFAATGGWVPQDMFAVLKEQGILVEGKNGDYHIETEAALKDVPQPEKTDN
;
A
#
# COMPACT_ATOMS: atom_id res chain seq x y z
N MET A 1 -11.86 -37.12 -8.92
CA MET A 1 -12.98 -37.25 -9.87
C MET A 1 -13.13 -35.94 -10.64
N LEU A 2 -12.18 -35.69 -11.54
CA LEU A 2 -12.10 -34.56 -12.44
C LEU A 2 -12.44 -35.09 -13.83
N ARG A 3 -13.62 -34.75 -14.35
CA ARG A 3 -14.06 -34.87 -15.75
C ARG A 3 -15.57 -34.61 -15.79
N LEU A 4 -15.98 -33.34 -15.93
CA LEU A 4 -17.27 -32.91 -16.48
C LEU A 4 -17.40 -31.38 -16.39
N SER A 5 -16.68 -30.67 -17.26
CA SER A 5 -16.93 -29.24 -17.53
C SER A 5 -16.25 -28.77 -18.83
N SER A 6 -16.26 -29.60 -19.87
CA SER A 6 -15.62 -29.30 -21.16
C SER A 6 -16.61 -29.12 -22.33
N ARG A 7 -17.85 -28.65 -22.09
CA ARG A 7 -18.85 -28.53 -23.17
C ARG A 7 -19.57 -27.20 -23.35
N ILE A 8 -19.17 -26.11 -22.67
CA ILE A 8 -19.73 -24.77 -22.94
C ILE A 8 -18.62 -23.70 -23.10
N THR A 9 -17.54 -24.02 -23.81
CA THR A 9 -16.45 -23.06 -24.11
C THR A 9 -15.95 -23.16 -25.56
N ARG A 10 -16.82 -23.50 -26.52
CA ARG A 10 -16.42 -23.72 -27.92
C ARG A 10 -16.78 -22.60 -28.90
N ARG A 11 -17.00 -21.36 -28.44
CA ARG A 11 -17.29 -20.23 -29.35
C ARG A 11 -16.70 -18.87 -28.98
N VAL A 12 -15.64 -18.83 -28.18
CA VAL A 12 -14.83 -17.62 -28.00
C VAL A 12 -13.36 -18.01 -28.10
N SER A 13 -12.83 -18.01 -29.32
CA SER A 13 -11.40 -18.03 -29.63
C SER A 13 -11.30 -18.26 -31.14
N GLN A 14 -11.14 -17.17 -31.89
CA GLN A 14 -10.38 -17.21 -33.15
C GLN A 14 -10.06 -15.83 -33.75
N ASN A 15 -10.60 -14.71 -33.25
CA ASN A 15 -10.31 -13.38 -33.81
C ASN A 15 -9.95 -12.33 -32.76
N SER A 16 -8.86 -12.56 -32.04
CA SER A 16 -8.19 -11.48 -31.29
C SER A 16 -6.71 -11.82 -31.13
N SER A 17 -5.99 -11.77 -32.24
CA SER A 17 -4.53 -11.59 -32.23
C SER A 17 -4.22 -10.21 -31.65
N ILE A 18 -4.32 -10.08 -30.33
CA ILE A 18 -3.90 -8.92 -29.57
C ILE A 18 -2.38 -8.94 -29.59
N ARG A 19 -1.78 -8.19 -30.52
CA ARG A 19 -0.37 -7.81 -30.44
C ARG A 19 -0.24 -6.98 -29.17
N PHE A 20 0.16 -7.61 -28.07
CA PHE A 20 0.70 -6.88 -26.93
C PHE A 20 1.80 -5.96 -27.46
N LEU A 21 1.67 -4.66 -27.19
CA LEU A 21 2.78 -3.72 -27.32
C LEU A 21 4.00 -4.39 -26.70
N ARG A 22 5.10 -4.45 -27.46
CA ARG A 22 6.39 -5.01 -27.06
C ARG A 22 6.56 -4.77 -25.56
N ALA A 23 6.63 -5.84 -24.76
CA ALA A 23 7.17 -5.72 -23.42
C ALA A 23 8.55 -5.09 -23.61
N ALA A 24 8.67 -3.80 -23.30
CA ALA A 24 9.96 -3.15 -23.34
C ALA A 24 10.87 -4.02 -22.47
N PRO A 25 12.05 -4.43 -22.97
CA PRO A 25 13.01 -5.13 -22.12
C PRO A 25 13.14 -4.30 -20.86
N ILE A 26 13.12 -4.94 -19.69
CA ILE A 26 13.38 -4.29 -18.42
C ILE A 26 14.70 -3.54 -18.60
N LEU A 27 14.62 -2.25 -18.91
CA LEU A 27 15.76 -1.38 -19.02
C LEU A 27 16.43 -1.50 -17.66
N LYS A 28 17.62 -2.11 -17.64
CA LYS A 28 18.52 -2.01 -16.50
C LYS A 28 18.49 -0.53 -16.11
N ARG A 29 17.99 -0.24 -14.91
CA ARG A 29 17.84 1.11 -14.42
C ARG A 29 19.22 1.76 -14.50
N PHE A 30 19.43 2.65 -15.46
CA PHE A 30 20.55 3.56 -15.45
C PHE A 30 20.17 4.70 -14.52
N ILE A 31 20.21 4.42 -13.21
CA ILE A 31 20.21 5.47 -12.21
C ILE A 31 21.55 6.18 -12.41
N SER A 32 21.52 7.47 -12.73
CA SER A 32 22.70 8.33 -12.69
C SER A 32 23.50 8.04 -11.42
N SER A 33 24.76 7.67 -11.56
CA SER A 33 25.63 7.36 -10.42
C SER A 33 25.98 8.60 -9.59
N GLU A 34 25.67 9.80 -10.09
CA GLU A 34 25.91 11.06 -9.40
C GLU A 34 24.60 11.81 -9.15
N PRO A 35 24.21 12.03 -7.89
CA PRO A 35 23.09 12.90 -7.55
C PRO A 35 23.47 14.36 -7.86
N LYS A 36 22.54 15.11 -8.46
CA LYS A 36 22.72 16.56 -8.64
C LYS A 36 22.52 17.23 -7.28
N GLU A 37 23.61 17.53 -6.58
CA GLU A 37 23.57 18.13 -5.25
C GLU A 37 23.28 19.63 -5.33
N SER A 38 22.22 20.08 -4.66
CA SER A 38 21.93 21.50 -4.45
C SER A 38 22.14 21.82 -2.97
N PHE A 39 23.11 22.68 -2.67
CA PHE A 39 23.41 23.11 -1.31
C PHE A 39 22.66 24.39 -0.97
N THR A 40 22.12 24.46 0.26
CA THR A 40 21.56 25.70 0.81
C THR A 40 22.16 25.99 2.19
N ARG A 41 22.38 27.25 2.50
CA ARG A 41 22.87 27.67 3.82
C ARG A 41 21.71 27.71 4.80
N LEU A 42 21.72 26.81 5.80
CA LEU A 42 20.63 26.68 6.79
C LEU A 42 20.27 28.01 7.49
N ASN A 43 21.25 28.89 7.70
CA ASN A 43 21.08 30.16 8.41
C ASN A 43 20.74 31.36 7.49
N ASP A 44 20.70 31.17 6.17
CA ASP A 44 20.41 32.25 5.22
C ASP A 44 18.96 32.12 4.69
N ARG A 45 18.11 33.07 5.06
CA ARG A 45 16.70 33.10 4.61
C ARG A 45 16.55 33.66 3.19
N GLY A 46 17.56 34.36 2.68
CA GLY A 46 17.57 34.95 1.34
C GLY A 46 18.17 34.03 0.28
N ASP A 47 18.68 32.86 0.66
CA ASP A 47 19.30 31.89 -0.25
C ASP A 47 18.29 31.43 -1.34
N PRO A 48 18.53 31.76 -2.63
CA PRO A 48 17.65 31.37 -3.73
C PRO A 48 17.47 29.85 -3.86
N SER A 49 18.48 29.07 -3.46
CA SER A 49 18.47 27.60 -3.49
C SER A 49 17.67 26.99 -2.34
N ARG A 50 17.31 27.77 -1.30
CA ARG A 50 16.50 27.30 -0.16
C ARG A 50 15.09 26.89 -0.59
N ASN A 51 14.52 27.54 -1.60
CA ASN A 51 13.21 27.16 -2.13
C ASN A 51 13.27 25.81 -2.86
N GLN A 52 14.33 25.58 -3.64
CA GLN A 52 14.52 24.33 -4.38
C GLN A 52 14.63 23.12 -3.44
N PHE A 53 15.20 23.30 -2.25
CA PHE A 53 15.31 22.26 -1.22
C PHE A 53 13.98 21.64 -0.80
N PHE A 54 12.87 22.39 -0.83
CA PHE A 54 11.54 21.90 -0.44
C PHE A 54 10.73 21.34 -1.61
N GLN A 55 11.15 21.61 -2.85
CA GLN A 55 10.45 21.18 -4.05
C GLN A 55 10.61 19.69 -4.31
N TYR A 56 9.59 19.09 -4.90
CA TYR A 56 9.60 17.69 -5.33
C TYR A 56 10.45 17.52 -6.59
N THR A 57 11.37 16.57 -6.58
CA THR A 57 12.37 16.39 -7.65
C THR A 57 12.42 14.98 -8.23
N TRP A 58 11.82 13.99 -7.57
CA TRP A 58 12.02 12.57 -7.90
C TRP A 58 11.35 12.08 -9.18
N GLY A 59 10.34 12.80 -9.66
CA GLY A 59 9.63 12.45 -10.88
C GLY A 59 8.75 13.57 -11.41
N SER A 60 8.09 13.28 -12.52
CA SER A 60 7.19 14.19 -13.20
C SER A 60 5.94 13.46 -13.68
N TRP A 61 4.82 14.18 -13.76
CA TRP A 61 3.56 13.64 -14.27
C TRP A 61 3.36 14.04 -15.71
N LEU A 62 2.79 13.12 -16.50
CA LEU A 62 2.36 13.41 -17.87
C LEU A 62 1.26 14.48 -17.90
N LYS A 63 0.39 14.52 -16.88
CA LYS A 63 -0.70 15.49 -16.78
C LYS A 63 -0.60 16.29 -15.50
N ASN A 64 -0.90 17.60 -15.56
CA ASN A 64 -0.91 18.50 -14.40
C ASN A 64 0.41 18.52 -13.61
N ASN A 65 1.57 18.36 -14.28
CA ASN A 65 2.88 18.19 -13.63
C ASN A 65 3.18 19.26 -12.57
N THR A 66 2.98 20.53 -12.91
CA THR A 66 3.22 21.66 -12.01
C THR A 66 2.38 21.58 -10.73
N LEU A 67 1.11 21.21 -10.85
CA LEU A 67 0.20 21.07 -9.71
C LEU A 67 0.59 19.88 -8.82
N GLU A 68 0.92 18.74 -9.43
CA GLU A 68 1.33 17.54 -8.70
C GLU A 68 2.66 17.72 -7.96
N LYS A 69 3.60 18.48 -8.53
CA LYS A 69 4.84 18.89 -7.84
C LYS A 69 4.58 19.87 -6.70
N ALA A 70 3.73 20.88 -6.91
CA ALA A 70 3.36 21.84 -5.88
C ALA A 70 2.68 21.18 -4.66
N ARG A 71 1.80 20.19 -4.90
CA ARG A 71 1.15 19.41 -3.82
C ARG A 71 2.13 18.57 -2.98
N ARG A 72 3.33 18.32 -3.51
CA ARG A 72 4.40 17.54 -2.85
C ARG A 72 5.54 18.40 -2.33
N GLU A 73 5.35 19.72 -2.28
CA GLU A 73 6.27 20.60 -1.59
C GLU A 73 6.21 20.35 -0.07
N THR A 74 7.37 20.28 0.57
CA THR A 74 7.52 19.88 1.99
C THR A 74 8.19 20.98 2.79
N ARG A 75 7.58 22.19 2.82
CA ARG A 75 8.09 23.30 3.62
C ARG A 75 7.94 23.05 5.12
N PHE A 76 9.02 23.28 5.86
CA PHE A 76 9.06 23.26 7.33
C PHE A 76 10.03 24.32 7.87
N ASN A 77 9.86 24.67 9.14
CA ASN A 77 10.71 25.63 9.82
C ASN A 77 12.00 24.96 10.35
N ILE A 78 13.10 25.10 9.61
CA ILE A 78 14.41 24.51 9.91
C ILE A 78 14.95 24.98 11.27
N GLU A 79 14.81 26.26 11.57
CA GLU A 79 15.28 26.87 12.82
C GLU A 79 14.55 26.28 14.04
N ASN A 80 13.26 25.98 13.90
CA ASN A 80 12.47 25.34 14.95
C ASN A 80 12.76 23.84 15.10
N VAL A 81 13.19 23.15 14.03
CA VAL A 81 13.77 21.79 14.14
C VAL A 81 15.00 21.85 15.05
N LEU A 82 15.92 22.78 14.76
CA LEU A 82 17.15 22.95 15.55
C LEU A 82 16.84 23.29 17.01
N SER A 83 15.91 24.22 17.25
CA SER A 83 15.48 24.59 18.60
C SER A 83 14.92 23.38 19.38
N PHE A 84 14.10 22.56 18.73
CA PHE A 84 13.56 21.34 19.32
C PHE A 84 14.66 20.31 19.63
N LEU A 85 15.59 20.07 18.69
CA LEU A 85 16.71 19.15 18.91
C LEU A 85 17.60 19.60 20.08
N LYS A 86 17.84 20.91 20.22
CA LYS A 86 18.58 21.47 21.36
C LYS A 86 17.87 21.30 22.70
N SER A 87 16.56 21.07 22.71
CA SER A 87 15.81 20.79 23.94
C SER A 87 15.83 19.32 24.37
N LEU A 88 16.32 18.41 23.52
CA LEU A 88 16.41 16.99 23.86
C LEU A 88 17.39 16.77 25.01
N LEU A 89 17.03 15.88 25.92
CA LEU A 89 17.85 15.49 27.08
C LEU A 89 17.96 13.98 27.10
N VAL A 90 19.17 13.45 27.18
CA VAL A 90 19.39 12.01 27.27
C VAL A 90 18.67 11.42 28.47
N LYS A 91 18.03 10.28 28.25
CA LYS A 91 17.32 9.47 29.24
C LYS A 91 17.93 8.07 29.30
N ASN A 92 17.62 7.35 30.36
CA ASN A 92 18.11 5.99 30.60
C ASN A 92 17.34 4.91 29.81
N GLY A 93 16.38 5.29 28.98
CA GLY A 93 15.54 4.36 28.23
C GLY A 93 14.38 3.76 29.01
N GLU A 94 14.07 4.29 30.21
CA GLU A 94 12.91 3.86 30.98
C GLU A 94 11.61 4.12 30.21
N LEU A 95 10.71 3.14 30.22
CA LEU A 95 9.48 3.19 29.47
C LEU A 95 8.51 4.18 30.11
N GLU A 96 8.35 5.34 29.48
CA GLU A 96 7.38 6.37 29.86
C GLU A 96 6.23 6.42 28.86
N LYS A 97 5.07 6.94 29.30
CA LYS A 97 3.98 7.26 28.38
C LYS A 97 4.42 8.36 27.41
N PRO A 98 3.96 8.33 26.13
CA PRO A 98 4.17 9.45 25.22
C PRO A 98 3.67 10.76 25.83
N GLN A 99 4.45 11.84 25.71
CA GLN A 99 4.15 13.13 26.34
C GLN A 99 3.83 14.19 25.29
N LEU A 100 2.61 14.72 25.31
CA LEU A 100 2.23 15.87 24.49
C LEU A 100 2.72 17.17 25.14
N LEU A 101 3.63 17.85 24.46
CA LEU A 101 4.14 19.14 24.88
C LEU A 101 3.14 20.26 24.54
N ALA A 102 3.21 21.38 25.27
CA ALA A 102 2.35 22.55 25.05
C ALA A 102 2.45 23.16 23.64
N ASN A 103 3.53 22.87 22.92
CA ASN A 103 3.72 23.30 21.53
C ASN A 103 3.14 22.33 20.50
N GLY A 104 2.45 21.26 20.91
CA GLY A 104 1.81 20.29 20.00
C GLY A 104 2.73 19.20 19.44
N ILE A 105 3.96 19.07 19.94
CA ILE A 105 4.84 17.92 19.67
C ILE A 105 4.59 16.84 20.72
N THR A 106 4.42 15.59 20.30
CA THR A 106 4.42 14.43 21.18
C THR A 106 5.80 13.78 21.20
N THR A 107 6.32 13.46 22.38
CA THR A 107 7.66 12.87 22.57
C THR A 107 7.59 11.45 23.10
N LEU A 108 8.53 10.61 22.66
CA LEU A 108 8.75 9.26 23.19
C LEU A 108 10.11 9.27 23.88
N THR A 109 10.13 9.75 25.13
CA THR A 109 11.34 9.98 25.93
C THR A 109 12.13 8.70 26.22
N ASN A 110 11.48 7.54 26.21
CA ASN A 110 12.14 6.24 26.31
C ASN A 110 13.12 5.97 25.16
N ASN A 111 12.98 6.66 24.03
CA ASN A 111 13.89 6.55 22.88
C ASN A 111 14.98 7.63 22.87
N TRP A 112 15.05 8.50 23.88
CA TRP A 112 16.07 9.56 23.98
C TRP A 112 17.36 9.04 24.60
N THR A 113 17.86 7.92 24.10
CA THR A 113 19.06 7.27 24.67
C THR A 113 20.34 7.81 24.04
N LYS A 114 21.47 7.60 24.72
CA LYS A 114 22.81 7.94 24.20
C LYS A 114 23.07 7.33 22.82
N ASP A 115 22.57 6.13 22.57
CA ASP A 115 22.80 5.42 21.31
C ASP A 115 22.05 6.04 20.14
N ILE A 116 20.87 6.61 20.39
CA ILE A 116 20.02 7.19 19.35
C ILE A 116 20.36 8.68 19.13
N ILE A 117 20.35 9.49 20.19
CA ILE A 117 20.48 10.96 20.07
C ILE A 117 21.87 11.51 20.44
N GLY A 118 22.71 10.72 21.13
CA GLY A 118 24.02 11.17 21.64
C GLY A 118 23.92 11.97 22.94
N GLU A 119 25.05 12.32 23.58
CA GLU A 119 25.06 12.95 24.93
C GLU A 119 24.94 14.48 24.92
N ASN A 120 25.45 15.14 23.89
CA ASN A 120 25.53 16.60 23.79
C ASN A 120 25.59 17.03 22.31
N SER A 121 25.72 18.34 22.04
CA SER A 121 25.95 18.91 20.70
C SER A 121 24.91 18.51 19.63
N TYR A 122 23.62 18.74 19.92
CA TYR A 122 22.48 18.51 19.02
C TYR A 122 22.36 19.50 17.86
N GLU A 123 23.46 20.17 17.52
CA GLU A 123 23.50 21.12 16.42
C GLU A 123 23.51 20.37 15.09
N ILE A 124 22.67 20.82 14.16
CA ILE A 124 22.60 20.24 12.84
C ILE A 124 23.83 20.65 12.04
N LYS A 125 24.63 19.68 11.61
CA LYS A 125 25.74 19.84 10.68
C LYS A 125 25.24 19.94 9.24
N SER A 126 24.27 19.11 8.86
CA SER A 126 23.67 19.11 7.52
C SER A 126 22.27 18.50 7.53
N ILE A 127 21.47 18.90 6.53
CA ILE A 127 20.17 18.29 6.21
C ILE A 127 20.22 17.86 4.74
N ALA A 128 19.89 16.60 4.47
CA ALA A 128 19.85 16.06 3.12
C ALA A 128 18.50 15.39 2.85
N SER A 129 17.89 15.65 1.70
CA SER A 129 16.76 14.82 1.22
C SER A 129 17.31 13.49 0.73
N ILE A 130 16.96 12.38 1.39
CA ILE A 130 17.51 11.05 1.06
C ILE A 130 16.50 10.15 0.34
N HIS A 131 15.21 10.46 0.43
CA HIS A 131 14.15 9.70 -0.24
C HIS A 131 12.89 10.54 -0.46
N GLU A 132 12.31 10.49 -1.65
CA GLU A 132 10.99 11.07 -1.96
C GLU A 132 10.07 9.94 -2.43
N GLY A 133 9.22 9.47 -1.52
CA GLY A 133 8.26 8.40 -1.78
C GLY A 133 6.99 8.89 -2.47
N LYS A 134 5.95 8.07 -2.45
CA LYS A 134 4.63 8.45 -3.00
C LYS A 134 3.86 9.40 -2.08
N HIS A 135 4.03 9.25 -0.77
CA HIS A 135 3.21 9.89 0.26
C HIS A 135 3.99 10.82 1.19
N HIS A 136 5.31 10.73 1.23
CA HIS A 136 6.15 11.50 2.14
C HIS A 136 7.53 11.75 1.55
N ARG A 137 8.24 12.71 2.14
CA ARG A 137 9.67 12.97 1.92
C ARG A 137 10.45 12.68 3.20
N VAL A 138 11.65 12.14 3.03
CA VAL A 138 12.56 11.75 4.10
C VAL A 138 13.79 12.63 4.05
N TYR A 139 14.04 13.34 5.14
CA TYR A 139 15.23 14.16 5.34
C TYR A 139 16.14 13.51 6.39
N LYS A 140 17.41 13.34 6.06
CA LYS A 140 18.47 12.95 6.99
C LYS A 140 19.02 14.20 7.68
N LEU A 141 19.05 14.19 9.00
CA LEU A 141 19.68 15.21 9.84
C LEU A 141 20.98 14.64 10.39
N SER A 142 22.12 15.19 10.00
CA SER A 142 23.41 14.82 10.60
C SER A 142 23.77 15.82 11.68
N LEU A 143 23.98 15.36 12.92
CA LEU A 143 24.26 16.19 14.09
C LEU A 143 25.78 16.34 14.31
N GLN A 144 26.20 17.39 15.01
CA GLN A 144 27.61 17.64 15.34
C GLN A 144 28.22 16.54 16.22
N ASN A 145 27.40 15.89 17.06
CA ASN A 145 27.83 14.77 17.89
C ASN A 145 28.02 13.45 17.13
N GLY A 146 27.88 13.46 15.80
CA GLY A 146 28.07 12.28 14.94
C GLY A 146 26.85 11.38 14.83
N LYS A 147 25.74 11.68 15.54
CA LYS A 147 24.48 10.95 15.37
C LYS A 147 23.69 11.47 14.17
N GLU A 148 22.85 10.61 13.64
CA GLU A 148 22.04 10.88 12.47
C GLU A 148 20.59 10.52 12.75
N LEU A 149 19.68 11.40 12.35
CA LEU A 149 18.23 11.24 12.54
C LEU A 149 17.50 11.35 11.22
N VAL A 150 16.27 10.86 11.19
CA VAL A 150 15.34 10.99 10.07
C VAL A 150 14.19 11.90 10.46
N LEU A 151 13.98 12.94 9.68
CA LEU A 151 12.76 13.75 9.68
C LEU A 151 11.91 13.36 8.47
N ARG A 152 10.79 12.68 8.72
CA ARG A 152 9.84 12.27 7.68
C ARG A 152 8.62 13.19 7.68
N ILE A 153 8.31 13.75 6.51
CA ILE A 153 7.23 14.73 6.33
C ILE A 153 6.25 14.22 5.27
N PRO A 154 4.96 14.02 5.59
CA PRO A 154 3.97 13.62 4.61
C PRO A 154 3.64 14.76 3.63
N TYR A 155 3.33 14.40 2.39
CA TYR A 155 2.77 15.32 1.41
C TYR A 155 1.31 15.63 1.75
N LYS A 156 0.86 16.85 1.41
CA LYS A 156 -0.51 17.30 1.65
C LYS A 156 -1.46 16.80 0.54
N LEU A 157 -1.55 15.47 0.40
CA LEU A 157 -2.40 14.79 -0.60
C LEU A 157 -3.78 14.41 -0.06
N GLU A 158 -3.97 14.45 1.26
CA GLU A 158 -5.19 14.04 1.95
C GLU A 158 -5.66 15.11 2.94
N SER A 159 -6.84 14.91 3.54
CA SER A 159 -7.38 15.81 4.57
C SER A 159 -6.47 15.87 5.80
N ASP A 160 -6.54 16.95 6.58
CA ASP A 160 -5.71 17.06 7.80
C ASP A 160 -6.06 15.97 8.81
N PHE A 161 -7.34 15.62 8.89
CA PHE A 161 -7.81 14.50 9.70
C PHE A 161 -7.16 13.16 9.31
N ALA A 162 -7.06 12.86 8.01
CA ALA A 162 -6.42 11.64 7.55
C ALA A 162 -4.92 11.61 7.86
N ILE A 163 -4.21 12.73 7.65
CA ILE A 163 -2.78 12.82 7.96
C ILE A 163 -2.54 12.67 9.47
N GLU A 164 -3.35 13.33 10.29
CA GLU A 164 -3.23 13.27 11.75
C GLU A 164 -3.42 11.84 12.28
N THR A 165 -4.51 11.19 11.85
CA THR A 165 -4.84 9.83 12.29
C THR A 165 -3.81 8.79 11.83
N LYS A 166 -3.29 8.92 10.61
CA LYS A 166 -2.22 8.04 10.11
C LYS A 166 -0.93 8.18 10.91
N ILE A 167 -0.46 9.41 11.17
CA ILE A 167 0.76 9.63 11.96
C ILE A 167 0.61 9.03 13.35
N LYS A 168 -0.50 9.31 14.04
CA LYS A 168 -0.77 8.76 15.38
C LYS A 168 -0.77 7.24 15.37
N SER A 169 -1.41 6.63 14.37
CA SER A 169 -1.49 5.18 14.29
C SER A 169 -0.16 4.52 13.96
N GLU A 170 0.60 5.10 13.05
CA GLU A 170 1.88 4.57 12.63
C GLU A 170 2.93 4.64 13.72
N VAL A 171 3.01 5.76 14.46
CA VAL A 171 3.95 5.87 15.59
C VAL A 171 3.58 4.87 16.69
N ALA A 172 2.29 4.71 17.00
CA ALA A 172 1.83 3.71 17.96
C ALA A 172 2.16 2.27 17.49
N THR A 173 2.07 2.01 16.18
CA THR A 173 2.43 0.71 15.58
C THR A 173 3.93 0.45 15.69
N LEU A 174 4.78 1.40 15.31
CA LEU A 174 6.24 1.31 15.44
C LEU A 174 6.64 1.03 16.90
N ASP A 175 6.05 1.76 17.83
CA ASP A 175 6.29 1.59 19.25
C ASP A 175 5.79 0.24 19.78
N PHE A 176 4.64 -0.25 19.31
CA PHE A 176 4.15 -1.59 19.63
C PHE A 176 5.07 -2.71 19.11
N LEU A 177 5.47 -2.62 17.84
CA LEU A 177 6.39 -3.57 17.22
C LEU A 177 7.70 -3.62 17.99
N ASP A 178 8.21 -2.46 18.41
CA ASP A 178 9.43 -2.38 19.20
C ASP A 178 9.25 -2.89 20.63
N VAL A 179 8.40 -2.23 21.42
CA VAL A 179 8.33 -2.44 22.87
C VAL A 179 7.64 -3.76 23.22
N LYS A 180 6.55 -4.11 22.51
CA LYS A 180 5.80 -5.35 22.81
C LYS A 180 6.40 -6.56 22.14
N LEU A 181 6.78 -6.45 20.86
CA LEU A 181 7.30 -7.60 20.12
C LEU A 181 8.83 -7.69 20.18
N GLY A 182 9.56 -6.61 20.45
CA GLY A 182 11.01 -6.60 20.28
C GLY A 182 11.41 -6.74 18.81
N ALA A 183 10.61 -6.21 17.89
CA ALA A 183 10.90 -6.22 16.46
C ALA A 183 11.93 -5.14 16.12
N ASN A 184 12.73 -5.40 15.09
CA ASN A 184 13.75 -4.48 14.64
C ASN A 184 13.12 -3.40 13.74
N VAL A 185 12.73 -2.28 14.35
CA VAL A 185 12.10 -1.13 13.71
C VAL A 185 12.75 0.18 14.21
N PRO A 186 12.71 1.28 13.44
CA PRO A 186 13.28 2.56 13.86
C PRO A 186 12.63 3.09 15.13
N LYS A 187 13.44 3.65 16.03
CA LYS A 187 12.96 4.28 17.25
C LYS A 187 12.44 5.68 16.96
N VAL A 188 11.17 5.94 17.25
CA VAL A 188 10.58 7.27 17.12
C VAL A 188 10.99 8.14 18.31
N ILE A 189 11.51 9.32 18.04
CA ILE A 189 11.95 10.30 19.05
C ILE A 189 10.81 11.25 19.41
N ALA A 190 10.13 11.75 18.38
CA ALA A 190 9.01 12.67 18.50
C ALA A 190 8.18 12.71 17.21
N TYR A 191 6.94 13.17 17.32
CA TYR A 191 6.10 13.45 16.15
C TYR A 191 5.20 14.67 16.40
N GLY A 192 4.80 15.32 15.31
CA GLY A 192 3.74 16.30 15.30
C GLY A 192 2.69 15.86 14.30
N SER A 193 1.47 15.54 14.73
CA SER A 193 0.43 15.01 13.84
C SER A 193 -0.35 16.11 13.10
N THR A 194 -0.22 17.37 13.50
CA THR A 194 -0.93 18.53 12.93
C THR A 194 0.05 19.64 12.56
N ARG A 195 -0.43 20.72 11.92
CA ARG A 195 0.40 21.91 11.58
C ARG A 195 0.55 22.92 12.73
N THR A 196 -0.08 22.69 13.88
CA THR A 196 -0.05 23.63 15.01
C THR A 196 1.25 23.55 15.82
N ASN A 197 2.20 22.71 15.38
CA ASN A 197 3.51 22.55 16.00
C ASN A 197 4.55 23.54 15.43
N PRO A 198 5.71 23.74 16.10
CA PRO A 198 6.72 24.70 15.67
C PRO A 198 7.29 24.50 14.26
N LEU A 199 7.29 23.27 13.72
CA LEU A 199 7.76 22.99 12.36
C LEU A 199 6.74 23.39 11.29
N GLN A 200 5.50 23.71 11.69
CA GLN A 200 4.38 24.14 10.82
C GLN A 200 3.97 23.13 9.76
N THR A 201 4.34 21.87 9.96
CA THR A 201 3.98 20.72 9.14
C THR A 201 3.86 19.49 10.04
N PRO A 202 3.01 18.50 9.71
CA PRO A 202 3.07 17.21 10.37
C PRO A 202 4.42 16.54 10.08
N PHE A 203 4.93 15.76 11.02
CA PHE A 203 6.22 15.10 10.90
C PHE A 203 6.35 13.92 11.85
N ILE A 204 7.28 13.02 11.53
CA ILE A 204 7.84 12.01 12.44
C ILE A 204 9.36 12.19 12.45
N LEU A 205 9.94 12.31 13.64
CA LEU A 205 11.37 12.36 13.89
C LEU A 205 11.80 11.03 14.53
N MET A 206 12.73 10.32 13.92
CA MET A 206 13.14 8.98 14.33
C MET A 206 14.62 8.71 14.08
N GLU A 207 15.12 7.59 14.60
CA GLU A 207 16.45 7.06 14.33
C GLU A 207 16.73 6.96 12.82
N TYR A 208 17.96 7.28 12.41
CA TYR A 208 18.44 6.94 11.07
C TYR A 208 19.02 5.52 11.05
N VAL A 209 18.54 4.71 10.11
CA VAL A 209 19.03 3.34 9.90
C VAL A 209 19.94 3.33 8.67
N GLN A 210 21.22 3.08 8.89
CA GLN A 210 22.20 2.88 7.83
C GLN A 210 22.20 1.41 7.38
N GLY A 211 22.11 1.17 6.07
CA GLY A 211 22.20 -0.17 5.50
C GLY A 211 21.71 -0.21 4.04
N ASP A 212 21.70 -1.41 3.47
CA ASP A 212 21.24 -1.67 2.11
C ASP A 212 19.77 -2.13 2.09
N LEU A 213 19.01 -1.74 1.07
CA LEU A 213 17.65 -2.25 0.89
C LEU A 213 17.66 -3.75 0.60
N LEU A 214 16.80 -4.51 1.28
CA LEU A 214 16.59 -5.95 1.01
C LEU A 214 16.16 -6.19 -0.44
N MET A 215 15.46 -5.22 -1.06
CA MET A 215 15.08 -5.24 -2.47
C MET A 215 16.26 -5.47 -3.43
N LYS A 216 17.51 -5.10 -3.06
CA LYS A 216 18.69 -5.39 -3.89
C LYS A 216 18.93 -6.90 -4.09
N GLN A 217 18.39 -7.73 -3.21
CA GLN A 217 18.50 -9.20 -3.26
C GLN A 217 17.29 -9.87 -3.93
N TRP A 218 16.25 -9.11 -4.28
CA TRP A 218 15.02 -9.65 -4.84
C TRP A 218 15.08 -9.71 -6.37
N ASP A 219 15.27 -10.91 -6.93
CA ASP A 219 15.15 -11.19 -8.37
C ASP A 219 13.96 -12.13 -8.65
N PRO A 220 12.73 -11.60 -8.73
CA PRO A 220 11.53 -12.42 -8.86
C PRO A 220 11.45 -13.19 -10.19
N MET A 221 12.20 -12.76 -11.21
CA MET A 221 12.15 -13.31 -12.56
C MET A 221 13.34 -14.22 -12.86
N MET A 222 14.17 -14.51 -11.86
CA MET A 222 15.29 -15.44 -11.97
C MET A 222 14.82 -16.80 -12.52
N PRO A 223 15.46 -17.35 -13.56
CA PRO A 223 15.20 -18.71 -14.03
C PRO A 223 15.48 -19.73 -12.94
N ASP A 224 14.83 -20.89 -13.02
CA ASP A 224 15.10 -21.96 -12.08
C ASP A 224 16.50 -22.55 -12.26
N SER A 225 17.14 -22.82 -11.13
CA SER A 225 18.45 -23.46 -11.02
C SER A 225 18.53 -24.09 -9.63
N GLU A 226 19.59 -24.85 -9.36
CA GLU A 226 19.85 -25.46 -8.04
C GLU A 226 19.84 -24.43 -6.90
N THR A 227 20.17 -23.16 -7.17
CA THR A 227 20.29 -22.10 -6.15
C THR A 227 19.15 -21.06 -6.17
N SER A 228 18.29 -21.07 -7.18
CA SER A 228 17.31 -19.98 -7.38
C SER A 228 16.31 -19.89 -6.22
N LYS A 229 15.85 -21.04 -5.72
CA LYS A 229 14.93 -21.10 -4.57
C LYS A 229 15.56 -20.48 -3.32
N GLU A 230 16.80 -20.83 -3.00
CA GLU A 230 17.52 -20.31 -1.83
C GLU A 230 17.69 -18.79 -1.91
N LYS A 231 18.05 -18.26 -3.09
CA LYS A 231 18.19 -16.81 -3.31
C LYS A 231 16.87 -16.06 -3.12
N LEU A 232 15.75 -16.60 -3.59
CA LEU A 232 14.43 -15.99 -3.38
C LEU A 232 14.02 -16.04 -1.90
N LEU A 233 14.37 -17.11 -1.19
CA LEU A 233 14.07 -17.27 0.24
C LEU A 233 14.88 -16.30 1.12
N LEU A 234 16.05 -15.82 0.69
CA LEU A 234 16.78 -14.75 1.40
C LEU A 234 15.95 -13.47 1.57
N VAL A 235 14.91 -13.28 0.75
CA VAL A 235 13.98 -12.14 0.85
C VAL A 235 12.66 -12.55 1.50
N VAL A 236 12.11 -13.71 1.11
CA VAL A 236 10.79 -14.16 1.60
C VAL A 236 10.81 -14.53 3.08
N GLU A 237 11.83 -15.26 3.56
CA GLU A 237 11.88 -15.74 4.94
C GLU A 237 11.99 -14.61 5.96
N PRO A 238 12.90 -13.61 5.84
CA PRO A 238 12.98 -12.53 6.83
C PRO A 238 11.66 -11.76 6.96
N ILE A 239 10.97 -11.52 5.85
CA ILE A 239 9.67 -10.84 5.84
C ILE A 239 8.59 -11.70 6.49
N MET A 240 8.57 -13.01 6.20
CA MET A 240 7.65 -13.94 6.84
C MET A 240 7.93 -14.11 8.34
N ASP A 241 9.20 -14.12 8.77
CA ASP A 241 9.59 -14.19 10.18
C ASP A 241 9.08 -12.98 10.97
N PHE A 242 9.25 -11.78 10.41
CA PHE A 242 8.67 -10.57 10.98
C PHE A 242 7.15 -10.64 11.04
N TYR A 243 6.50 -11.10 9.96
CA TYR A 243 5.05 -11.17 9.92
C TYR A 243 4.50 -12.21 10.91
N ASP A 244 5.11 -13.39 11.02
CA ASP A 244 4.74 -14.42 11.98
C ASP A 244 4.81 -13.91 13.42
N LYS A 245 5.89 -13.19 13.75
CA LYS A 245 6.06 -12.52 15.05
C LYS A 245 4.92 -11.55 15.35
N ALA A 246 4.46 -10.78 14.37
CA ALA A 246 3.30 -9.90 14.53
C ALA A 246 1.97 -10.67 14.64
N LEU A 247 1.84 -11.78 13.91
CA LEU A 247 0.66 -12.65 13.95
C LEU A 247 0.54 -13.43 15.25
N ALA A 248 1.55 -13.46 16.12
CA ALA A 248 1.47 -14.08 17.44
C ALA A 248 0.45 -13.39 18.36
N ILE A 249 0.19 -12.09 18.15
CA ILE A 249 -0.77 -11.34 18.94
C ILE A 249 -2.16 -11.44 18.32
N THR A 250 -3.14 -11.79 19.15
CA THR A 250 -4.57 -11.69 18.83
C THR A 250 -5.15 -10.49 19.57
N PHE A 251 -5.79 -9.60 18.83
CA PHE A 251 -6.42 -8.40 19.39
C PHE A 251 -7.89 -8.65 19.70
N ASN A 252 -8.51 -7.73 20.45
CA ASN A 252 -9.91 -7.81 20.89
C ASN A 252 -10.89 -7.07 19.98
N MET A 253 -10.39 -6.24 19.05
CA MET A 253 -11.20 -5.45 18.11
C MET A 253 -10.49 -5.32 16.76
N PHE A 254 -11.23 -4.94 15.73
CA PHE A 254 -10.68 -4.54 14.43
C PHE A 254 -10.57 -3.01 14.36
N GLY A 255 -9.61 -2.50 13.59
CA GLY A 255 -9.31 -1.07 13.52
C GLY A 255 -7.84 -0.81 13.26
N SER A 256 -7.24 0.18 13.92
CA SER A 256 -5.80 0.40 13.92
C SER A 256 -5.28 0.71 15.33
N LEU A 257 -3.98 0.50 15.56
CA LEU A 257 -3.34 0.81 16.84
C LEU A 257 -3.13 2.32 17.00
N TYR A 258 -3.31 2.80 18.23
CA TYR A 258 -3.06 4.16 18.69
C TYR A 258 -2.49 4.13 20.11
N PHE A 259 -1.89 5.23 20.55
CA PHE A 259 -1.65 5.42 21.98
C PHE A 259 -2.96 5.64 22.73
N HIS A 260 -2.94 5.36 24.04
CA HIS A 260 -4.09 5.52 24.92
C HIS A 260 -4.78 6.89 24.76
N ASP A 261 -4.03 7.98 24.81
CA ASP A 261 -4.58 9.33 24.80
C ASP A 261 -4.95 9.83 23.39
N ASP A 262 -4.66 9.04 22.34
CA ASP A 262 -4.96 9.36 20.95
C ASP A 262 -6.33 8.84 20.48
N VAL A 263 -7.05 8.08 21.31
CA VAL A 263 -8.41 7.58 21.00
C VAL A 263 -9.49 8.24 21.87
N SER A 264 -10.77 8.03 21.51
CA SER A 264 -11.91 8.51 22.29
C SER A 264 -11.94 7.91 23.71
N VAL A 265 -12.57 8.61 24.65
CA VAL A 265 -12.73 8.14 26.05
C VAL A 265 -13.43 6.76 26.10
N GLU A 266 -14.36 6.52 25.19
CA GLU A 266 -14.98 5.20 25.03
C GLU A 266 -13.94 4.13 24.69
N ASN A 267 -13.13 4.35 23.65
CA ASN A 267 -12.11 3.40 23.22
C ASN A 267 -10.97 3.23 24.24
N GLN A 268 -10.72 4.22 25.10
CA GLN A 268 -9.75 4.12 26.20
C GLN A 268 -10.12 3.04 27.23
N SER A 269 -11.41 2.69 27.33
CA SER A 269 -11.90 1.71 28.30
C SER A 269 -11.68 0.25 27.87
N TYR A 270 -11.34 0.01 26.60
CA TYR A 270 -11.18 -1.33 26.04
C TYR A 270 -9.70 -1.67 25.83
N LEU A 271 -9.23 -2.77 26.42
CA LEU A 271 -7.87 -3.24 26.19
C LEU A 271 -7.71 -3.78 24.76
N PRO A 272 -6.59 -3.47 24.08
CA PRO A 272 -6.37 -3.90 22.70
C PRO A 272 -6.18 -5.42 22.58
N TYR A 273 -5.61 -6.06 23.61
CA TYR A 273 -5.34 -7.49 23.71
C TYR A 273 -5.13 -7.85 25.20
N GLU A 274 -4.99 -9.14 25.53
CA GLU A 274 -4.63 -9.58 26.87
C GLU A 274 -3.19 -9.19 27.20
N GLU A 275 -3.01 -8.23 28.10
CA GLU A 275 -1.69 -7.75 28.53
C GLU A 275 -1.42 -8.14 29.97
N SER A 276 -0.31 -8.86 30.18
CA SER A 276 0.19 -9.28 31.48
C SER A 276 1.21 -8.31 32.08
N ASP A 277 1.89 -7.52 31.24
CA ASP A 277 2.82 -6.50 31.68
C ASP A 277 2.07 -5.21 32.06
N GLU A 278 2.04 -4.90 33.36
CA GLU A 278 1.38 -3.71 33.88
C GLU A 278 1.97 -2.40 33.33
N ALA A 279 3.23 -2.39 32.88
CA ALA A 279 3.83 -1.22 32.23
C ALA A 279 3.23 -0.94 30.83
N LEU A 280 2.67 -1.97 30.17
CA LEU A 280 2.16 -1.89 28.79
C LEU A 280 0.63 -1.75 28.70
N LYS A 281 -0.09 -2.16 29.75
CA LYS A 281 -1.56 -2.24 29.80
C LYS A 281 -2.30 -0.97 29.38
N ASN A 282 -1.74 0.20 29.68
CA ASN A 282 -2.30 1.51 29.35
C ASN A 282 -1.49 2.28 28.31
N ARG A 283 -0.72 1.58 27.46
CA ARG A 283 0.09 2.20 26.42
C ARG A 283 -0.67 2.33 25.11
N TRP A 284 -1.30 1.25 24.63
CA TRP A 284 -2.00 1.23 23.34
C TRP A 284 -3.50 0.96 23.46
N ARG A 285 -4.24 1.41 22.44
CA ARG A 285 -5.67 1.17 22.23
C ARG A 285 -5.96 0.93 20.75
N ILE A 286 -7.13 0.36 20.47
CA ILE A 286 -7.61 0.19 19.10
C ILE A 286 -8.61 1.32 18.81
N GLY A 287 -8.35 2.05 17.73
CA GLY A 287 -9.19 3.12 17.23
C GLY A 287 -9.63 2.87 15.79
N PRO A 288 -10.17 3.90 15.12
CA PRO A 288 -10.59 3.79 13.72
C PRO A 288 -9.47 3.30 12.80
N SER A 289 -9.79 2.48 11.82
CA SER A 289 -8.86 2.00 10.80
C SER A 289 -8.31 3.15 9.96
N VAL A 290 -6.99 3.11 9.72
CA VAL A 290 -6.28 4.04 8.82
C VAL A 290 -6.10 3.49 7.41
N GLU A 291 -6.82 2.44 7.04
CA GLU A 291 -6.75 1.90 5.68
C GLU A 291 -7.09 2.94 4.61
N ARG A 292 -6.41 2.82 3.47
CA ARG A 292 -6.45 3.81 2.37
C ARG A 292 -7.88 4.16 1.92
N VAL A 293 -8.83 3.21 1.99
CA VAL A 293 -10.22 3.43 1.58
C VAL A 293 -10.92 4.55 2.37
N PHE A 294 -10.52 4.78 3.63
CA PHE A 294 -11.11 5.78 4.52
C PHE A 294 -10.54 7.20 4.32
N SER A 295 -9.37 7.34 3.69
CA SER A 295 -8.75 8.64 3.41
C SER A 295 -8.82 9.01 1.92
N LYS A 296 -8.59 8.04 1.04
CA LYS A 296 -8.40 8.26 -0.39
C LYS A 296 -9.70 8.60 -1.09
N ASN A 297 -9.66 9.67 -1.88
CA ASN A 297 -10.81 10.22 -2.60
C ASN A 297 -11.99 10.62 -1.69
N LYS A 298 -11.75 10.86 -0.39
CA LYS A 298 -12.78 11.26 0.60
C LYS A 298 -12.80 12.75 0.92
N LYS A 299 -12.28 13.60 0.02
CA LYS A 299 -12.15 15.06 0.22
C LYS A 299 -13.46 15.82 0.46
N HIS A 300 -14.60 15.22 0.11
CA HIS A 300 -15.93 15.80 0.29
C HIS A 300 -16.62 15.36 1.59
N LEU A 301 -15.99 14.46 2.36
CA LEU A 301 -16.53 13.99 3.63
C LEU A 301 -15.90 14.74 4.80
N SER A 302 -16.72 15.04 5.80
CA SER A 302 -16.24 15.52 7.09
C SER A 302 -15.51 14.43 7.87
N ALA A 303 -14.68 14.82 8.84
CA ALA A 303 -14.02 13.88 9.74
C ALA A 303 -15.02 12.98 10.49
N GLN A 304 -16.20 13.51 10.83
CA GLN A 304 -17.25 12.74 11.51
C GLN A 304 -17.85 11.66 10.60
N GLN A 305 -18.13 11.98 9.33
CA GLN A 305 -18.62 11.00 8.35
C GLN A 305 -17.60 9.89 8.11
N VAL A 306 -16.30 10.21 8.04
CA VAL A 306 -15.25 9.18 7.90
C VAL A 306 -15.17 8.29 9.14
N LYS A 307 -15.21 8.87 10.35
CA LYS A 307 -15.18 8.12 11.62
C LYS A 307 -16.34 7.16 11.76
N GLN A 308 -17.52 7.50 11.25
CA GLN A 308 -18.71 6.66 11.33
C GLN A 308 -18.52 5.26 10.70
N TYR A 309 -17.65 5.17 9.68
CA TYR A 309 -17.45 3.93 8.92
C TYR A 309 -16.03 3.35 9.06
N SER A 310 -15.16 3.93 9.89
CA SER A 310 -13.78 3.43 10.04
C SER A 310 -13.60 2.58 11.31
N GLY A 311 -14.66 2.27 12.04
CA GLY A 311 -14.58 1.50 13.28
C GLY A 311 -14.09 2.33 14.49
N PRO A 312 -13.54 1.70 15.54
CA PRO A 312 -13.19 0.28 15.61
C PRO A 312 -14.42 -0.64 15.60
N TRP A 313 -14.24 -1.90 15.19
CA TRP A 313 -15.31 -2.90 15.14
C TRP A 313 -15.09 -4.01 16.17
N ASP A 314 -16.19 -4.51 16.72
CA ASP A 314 -16.19 -5.63 17.67
C ASP A 314 -15.70 -6.93 16.99
N ALA A 315 -14.80 -7.66 17.64
CA ALA A 315 -14.27 -8.93 17.14
C ALA A 315 -15.34 -9.99 16.87
N SER A 316 -16.49 -9.92 17.56
CA SER A 316 -17.65 -10.80 17.35
C SER A 316 -18.42 -10.51 16.06
N LYS A 317 -18.17 -9.37 15.39
CA LYS A 317 -18.84 -8.95 14.14
C LYS A 317 -17.83 -8.67 13.03
N PRO A 318 -17.04 -9.67 12.59
CA PRO A 318 -15.96 -9.46 11.62
C PRO A 318 -16.41 -8.97 10.24
N LEU A 319 -17.67 -9.18 9.88
CA LEU A 319 -18.22 -8.78 8.58
C LEU A 319 -18.66 -7.31 8.53
N ASP A 320 -18.76 -6.64 9.69
CA ASP A 320 -19.13 -5.21 9.76
C ASP A 320 -18.10 -4.34 9.06
N MET A 321 -16.82 -4.73 9.14
CA MET A 321 -15.73 -4.08 8.40
C MET A 321 -15.98 -4.08 6.87
N ILE A 322 -16.51 -5.17 6.31
CA ILE A 322 -16.82 -5.25 4.88
C ILE A 322 -18.02 -4.33 4.54
N SER A 323 -19.04 -4.35 5.40
CA SER A 323 -20.20 -3.46 5.25
C SER A 323 -19.77 -1.99 5.23
N ASP A 324 -18.86 -1.60 6.12
CA ASP A 324 -18.45 -0.21 6.26
C ASP A 324 -17.48 0.26 5.19
N VAL A 325 -16.66 -0.64 4.62
CA VAL A 325 -15.94 -0.37 3.37
C VAL A 325 -16.90 -0.04 2.22
N ALA A 326 -18.03 -0.75 2.11
CA ALA A 326 -19.06 -0.41 1.13
C ALA A 326 -19.76 0.92 1.47
N ASN A 327 -20.11 1.14 2.75
CA ASN A 327 -20.80 2.35 3.19
C ASN A 327 -19.97 3.62 2.99
N ILE A 328 -18.67 3.62 3.28
CA ILE A 328 -17.82 4.82 3.09
C ILE A 328 -17.69 5.19 1.60
N GLN A 329 -17.67 4.19 0.72
CA GLN A 329 -17.68 4.43 -0.73
C GLN A 329 -19.02 5.02 -1.16
N LEU A 330 -20.14 4.45 -0.69
CA LEU A 330 -21.49 4.98 -0.94
C LEU A 330 -21.66 6.42 -0.43
N GLU A 331 -21.21 6.73 0.78
CA GLU A 331 -21.28 8.07 1.36
C GLU A 331 -20.53 9.09 0.50
N SER A 332 -19.31 8.72 0.08
CA SER A 332 -18.49 9.55 -0.81
C SER A 332 -19.14 9.77 -2.17
N LEU A 333 -19.69 8.72 -2.78
CA LEU A 333 -20.32 8.79 -4.09
C LEU A 333 -21.63 9.56 -4.08
N LYS A 334 -22.47 9.36 -3.04
CA LYS A 334 -23.71 10.12 -2.85
C LYS A 334 -23.43 11.60 -2.62
N SER A 335 -22.39 11.92 -1.85
CA SER A 335 -21.94 13.31 -1.68
C SER A 335 -21.51 13.94 -3.02
N ARG A 336 -20.72 13.21 -3.82
CA ARG A 336 -20.31 13.67 -5.17
C ARG A 336 -21.51 13.84 -6.11
N LEU A 337 -22.45 12.90 -6.10
CA LEU A 337 -23.66 12.96 -6.92
C LEU A 337 -24.52 14.18 -6.56
N GLY A 338 -24.72 14.45 -5.27
CA GLY A 338 -25.46 15.63 -4.82
C GLY A 338 -24.80 16.94 -5.26
N LEU A 339 -23.47 17.03 -5.18
CA LEU A 339 -22.71 18.19 -5.69
C LEU A 339 -22.82 18.34 -7.21
N ALA A 340 -22.77 17.24 -7.96
CA ALA A 340 -22.90 17.24 -9.41
C ALA A 340 -24.32 17.67 -9.85
N GLN A 341 -25.36 17.21 -9.15
CA GLN A 341 -26.76 17.58 -9.44
C GLN A 341 -27.09 19.03 -9.08
N ALA A 342 -26.36 19.61 -8.12
CA ALA A 342 -26.53 21.00 -7.69
C ALA A 342 -25.65 21.99 -8.48
N ASP A 343 -24.91 21.53 -9.51
CA ASP A 343 -23.89 22.31 -10.23
C ASP A 343 -22.87 22.99 -9.28
N ALA A 344 -22.63 22.38 -8.12
CA ALA A 344 -21.78 22.89 -7.04
C ALA A 344 -20.39 22.22 -6.99
N GLY A 345 -20.09 21.35 -7.94
CA GLY A 345 -18.82 20.62 -8.04
C GLY A 345 -17.78 21.38 -8.87
N ASN A 346 -16.51 21.34 -8.44
CA ASN A 346 -15.38 21.90 -9.20
C ASN A 346 -14.97 21.04 -10.42
N LYS A 347 -15.56 19.85 -10.58
CA LYS A 347 -15.29 18.89 -11.67
C LYS A 347 -16.61 18.53 -12.30
N ILE A 348 -16.66 18.51 -13.64
CA ILE A 348 -17.79 17.95 -14.38
C ILE A 348 -17.76 16.44 -14.15
N GLU A 349 -18.70 15.94 -13.37
CA GLU A 349 -18.85 14.51 -13.09
C GLU A 349 -19.81 13.88 -14.10
N ASN A 350 -19.54 12.62 -14.46
CA ASN A 350 -20.51 11.83 -15.22
C ASN A 350 -21.54 11.25 -14.23
N ILE A 351 -22.75 11.81 -14.25
CA ILE A 351 -23.85 11.42 -13.34
C ILE A 351 -24.22 9.95 -13.51
N ASP A 352 -24.25 9.44 -14.74
CA ASP A 352 -24.63 8.05 -14.99
C ASP A 352 -23.54 7.08 -14.53
N GLU A 353 -22.27 7.46 -14.68
CA GLU A 353 -21.14 6.71 -14.12
C GLU A 353 -21.18 6.68 -12.58
N LEU A 354 -21.52 7.79 -11.93
CA LEU A 354 -21.70 7.83 -10.48
C LEU A 354 -22.83 6.91 -10.03
N LYS A 355 -23.95 6.85 -10.77
CA LYS A 355 -25.05 5.92 -10.48
C LYS A 355 -24.62 4.46 -10.62
N LYS A 356 -23.85 4.11 -11.67
CA LYS A 356 -23.27 2.77 -11.84
C LYS A 356 -22.38 2.39 -10.65
N GLN A 357 -21.47 3.28 -10.26
CA GLN A 357 -20.62 3.07 -9.08
C GLN A 357 -21.44 2.84 -7.81
N ILE A 358 -22.46 3.69 -7.56
CA ILE A 358 -23.36 3.54 -6.40
C ILE A 358 -24.04 2.17 -6.40
N ALA A 359 -24.58 1.73 -7.54
CA ALA A 359 -25.25 0.43 -7.66
C ALA A 359 -24.32 -0.73 -7.28
N VAL A 360 -23.05 -0.68 -7.72
CA VAL A 360 -22.06 -1.72 -7.41
C VAL A 360 -21.71 -1.75 -5.92
N PHE A 361 -21.50 -0.60 -5.28
CA PHE A 361 -21.23 -0.57 -3.84
C PHE A 361 -22.48 -0.89 -3.00
N ASP A 362 -23.69 -0.61 -3.48
CA ASP A 362 -24.93 -1.11 -2.87
C ASP A 362 -25.01 -2.64 -2.98
N ASN A 363 -24.58 -3.24 -4.09
CA ASN A 363 -24.49 -4.70 -4.24
C ASN A 363 -23.44 -5.29 -3.29
N LEU A 364 -22.26 -4.68 -3.16
CA LEU A 364 -21.26 -5.09 -2.17
C LEU A 364 -21.82 -5.03 -0.75
N LYS A 365 -22.53 -3.96 -0.40
CA LYS A 365 -23.20 -3.81 0.90
C LYS A 365 -24.25 -4.89 1.15
N LYS A 366 -25.07 -5.24 0.15
CA LYS A 366 -26.06 -6.33 0.27
C LYS A 366 -25.38 -7.68 0.53
N MET A 367 -24.19 -7.88 -0.03
CA MET A 367 -23.44 -9.13 0.08
C MET A 367 -22.54 -9.21 1.30
N SER A 368 -22.12 -8.09 1.90
CA SER A 368 -21.05 -8.04 2.91
C SER A 368 -21.24 -9.05 4.05
N GLN A 369 -22.45 -9.12 4.60
CA GLN A 369 -22.81 -10.01 5.71
C GLN A 369 -23.03 -11.47 5.29
N LYS A 370 -23.11 -11.74 3.98
CA LYS A 370 -23.27 -13.08 3.38
C LYS A 370 -21.93 -13.65 2.88
N LEU A 371 -20.90 -12.84 2.64
CA LEU A 371 -19.67 -13.27 1.94
C LEU A 371 -18.89 -14.40 2.64
N PHE A 372 -18.90 -14.45 3.97
CA PHE A 372 -18.18 -15.51 4.69
C PHE A 372 -18.95 -15.98 5.91
N ASN A 373 -18.99 -17.30 6.13
CA ASN A 373 -19.48 -17.91 7.35
C ASN A 373 -18.36 -18.02 8.42
N PRO A 374 -18.43 -17.23 9.52
CA PRO A 374 -17.41 -17.25 10.57
C PRO A 374 -17.35 -18.54 11.39
N VAL A 375 -18.35 -19.42 11.24
CA VAL A 375 -18.42 -20.72 11.93
C VAL A 375 -18.41 -21.90 10.95
N SER A 376 -17.91 -21.67 9.73
CA SER A 376 -17.83 -22.71 8.69
C SER A 376 -16.96 -23.89 9.09
N LYS A 377 -17.53 -25.10 9.06
CA LYS A 377 -16.76 -26.34 9.27
C LYS A 377 -15.89 -26.72 8.06
N SER A 378 -16.13 -26.12 6.90
CA SER A 378 -15.39 -26.37 5.66
C SER A 378 -14.14 -25.51 5.54
N ILE A 379 -14.00 -24.47 6.37
CA ILE A 379 -12.81 -23.63 6.45
C ILE A 379 -11.94 -24.16 7.59
N MET A 380 -10.74 -24.64 7.26
CA MET A 380 -9.77 -25.08 8.24
C MET A 380 -9.49 -23.97 9.26
N ASN A 381 -9.62 -24.30 10.55
CA ASN A 381 -9.43 -23.38 11.68
C ASN A 381 -10.16 -22.04 11.51
N VAL A 382 -11.42 -22.08 11.07
CA VAL A 382 -12.23 -20.87 10.79
C VAL A 382 -12.18 -19.84 11.92
N ASN A 383 -12.20 -20.27 13.19
CA ASN A 383 -12.10 -19.37 14.33
C ASN A 383 -10.78 -18.57 14.33
N GLU A 384 -9.65 -19.20 13.99
CA GLU A 384 -8.35 -18.51 13.89
C GLU A 384 -8.28 -17.54 12.71
N MET A 385 -9.00 -17.86 11.63
CA MET A 385 -9.09 -17.04 10.41
C MET A 385 -9.85 -15.73 10.63
N PHE A 386 -10.81 -15.70 11.57
CA PHE A 386 -11.59 -14.51 11.89
C PHE A 386 -11.03 -13.68 13.05
N LYS A 387 -9.98 -14.17 13.72
CA LYS A 387 -9.35 -13.43 14.81
C LYS A 387 -8.75 -12.10 14.32
N PRO A 388 -8.83 -11.03 15.14
CA PRO A 388 -8.19 -9.76 14.83
C PRO A 388 -6.66 -9.88 14.89
N ARG A 389 -5.99 -9.70 13.75
CA ARG A 389 -4.53 -9.75 13.63
C ARG A 389 -4.00 -8.54 12.87
N LEU A 390 -2.76 -8.15 13.16
CA LEU A 390 -2.08 -7.09 12.43
C LEU A 390 -1.92 -7.47 10.96
N PHE A 391 -2.15 -6.49 10.10
CA PHE A 391 -1.99 -6.55 8.67
C PHE A 391 -1.22 -5.32 8.20
N PHE A 392 -0.13 -5.56 7.46
CA PHE A 392 0.77 -4.54 6.96
C PHE A 392 0.59 -4.43 5.43
N PRO A 393 -0.03 -3.35 4.91
CA PRO A 393 -0.30 -3.22 3.48
C PRO A 393 0.97 -3.08 2.63
N ASP A 394 2.01 -2.45 3.18
CA ASP A 394 3.26 -2.12 2.48
C ASP A 394 4.45 -2.97 2.98
N LEU A 395 4.18 -4.22 3.39
CA LEU A 395 5.21 -5.20 3.74
C LEU A 395 5.97 -5.64 2.48
N ASP A 396 7.01 -4.89 2.11
CA ASP A 396 7.74 -5.03 0.85
C ASP A 396 9.26 -4.94 1.12
N PRO A 397 10.11 -5.68 0.38
CA PRO A 397 11.57 -5.57 0.54
C PRO A 397 12.15 -4.17 0.24
N LEU A 398 11.38 -3.26 -0.38
CA LEU A 398 11.73 -1.82 -0.47
C LEU A 398 11.66 -1.11 0.89
N ASN A 399 10.88 -1.64 1.83
CA ASN A 399 10.68 -1.10 3.16
C ASN A 399 11.46 -1.89 4.22
N VAL A 400 12.52 -2.60 3.82
CA VAL A 400 13.42 -3.33 4.71
C VAL A 400 14.86 -2.95 4.43
N ILE A 401 15.56 -2.47 5.46
CA ILE A 401 17.00 -2.18 5.42
C ILE A 401 17.74 -3.32 6.12
N VAL A 402 18.77 -3.86 5.49
CA VAL A 402 19.69 -4.82 6.11
C VAL A 402 20.83 -4.05 6.77
N ARG A 403 20.88 -4.06 8.10
CA ARG A 403 21.92 -3.44 8.93
C ARG A 403 22.68 -4.55 9.65
N ASP A 404 23.98 -4.69 9.35
CA ASP A 404 24.86 -5.70 9.95
C ASP A 404 24.32 -7.15 9.82
N GLY A 405 23.66 -7.43 8.69
CA GLY A 405 23.04 -8.74 8.41
C GLY A 405 21.60 -8.89 8.92
N GLU A 406 21.12 -7.97 9.75
CA GLU A 406 19.78 -8.03 10.35
C GLU A 406 18.77 -7.14 9.61
N PRO A 407 17.54 -7.62 9.34
CA PRO A 407 16.50 -6.83 8.70
C PRO A 407 15.88 -5.82 9.67
N VAL A 408 15.81 -4.56 9.28
CA VAL A 408 15.13 -3.45 9.96
C VAL A 408 13.93 -3.05 9.11
N PHE A 409 12.73 -3.18 9.67
CA PHE A 409 11.47 -2.95 8.96
C PHE A 409 11.01 -1.51 9.12
N LEU A 410 10.58 -0.92 8.01
CA LEU A 410 10.19 0.49 7.90
C LEU A 410 8.76 0.60 7.38
N ASP A 411 8.24 1.83 7.42
CA ASP A 411 7.00 2.25 6.76
C ASP A 411 5.77 1.39 7.13
N PHE A 412 5.17 1.73 8.27
CA PHE A 412 3.97 1.06 8.79
C PHE A 412 2.71 1.92 8.56
N GLU A 413 2.76 2.84 7.60
CA GLU A 413 1.60 3.64 7.20
C GLU A 413 0.44 2.71 6.80
N HIS A 414 -0.79 3.08 7.18
CA HIS A 414 -2.01 2.30 6.89
C HIS A 414 -2.09 0.91 7.55
N THR A 415 -1.24 0.58 8.52
CA THR A 415 -1.35 -0.67 9.29
C THR A 415 -2.73 -0.79 9.94
N ALA A 416 -3.32 -1.99 9.84
CA ALA A 416 -4.65 -2.26 10.36
C ALA A 416 -4.70 -3.60 11.09
N ILE A 417 -5.66 -3.73 11.99
CA ILE A 417 -6.06 -4.97 12.65
C ILE A 417 -7.37 -5.41 12.00
N LYS A 418 -7.37 -6.58 11.35
CA LYS A 418 -8.52 -7.09 10.59
C LYS A 418 -8.66 -8.61 10.75
N PRO A 419 -9.79 -9.22 10.35
CA PRO A 419 -9.89 -10.67 10.25
C PRO A 419 -8.80 -11.21 9.32
N PHE A 420 -8.01 -12.18 9.76
CA PHE A 420 -6.90 -12.71 8.96
C PHE A 420 -7.34 -13.26 7.59
N ILE A 421 -8.57 -13.78 7.48
CA ILE A 421 -9.17 -14.22 6.21
C ILE A 421 -9.23 -13.11 5.15
N LEU A 422 -9.31 -11.85 5.57
CA LEU A 422 -9.32 -10.66 4.72
C LEU A 422 -7.92 -10.14 4.40
N ALA A 423 -6.86 -10.71 4.97
CA ALA A 423 -5.49 -10.33 4.62
C ALA A 423 -5.16 -10.75 3.18
N ASN A 424 -4.56 -9.86 2.41
CA ASN A 424 -3.93 -10.18 1.13
C ASN A 424 -2.46 -10.52 1.31
N TYR A 425 -1.89 -11.16 0.29
CA TYR A 425 -0.45 -11.38 0.25
C TYR A 425 0.30 -10.08 -0.02
N PRO A 426 1.56 -9.98 0.45
CA PRO A 426 2.43 -8.89 0.09
C PRO A 426 2.54 -8.71 -1.42
N SER A 427 2.51 -7.46 -1.88
CA SER A 427 2.47 -7.10 -3.30
C SER A 427 3.67 -7.64 -4.09
N PHE A 428 4.85 -7.74 -3.47
CA PHE A 428 6.07 -8.23 -4.13
C PHE A 428 5.99 -9.70 -4.56
N VAL A 429 5.18 -10.53 -3.88
CA VAL A 429 4.93 -11.94 -4.23
C VAL A 429 3.55 -12.19 -4.84
N ALA A 430 2.55 -11.37 -4.53
CA ALA A 430 1.17 -11.56 -4.97
C ALA A 430 1.05 -11.65 -6.49
N TYR A 431 0.17 -12.54 -6.96
CA TYR A 431 -0.13 -12.70 -8.37
C TYR A 431 -1.60 -13.02 -8.61
N GLN A 432 -2.28 -12.21 -9.42
CA GLN A 432 -3.71 -12.40 -9.73
C GLN A 432 -3.95 -13.05 -11.10
N GLY A 433 -2.90 -13.33 -11.88
CA GLY A 433 -3.02 -13.93 -13.20
C GLY A 433 -3.16 -15.46 -13.19
N ALA A 434 -3.19 -16.04 -14.38
CA ALA A 434 -3.30 -17.48 -14.59
C ALA A 434 -2.12 -18.21 -13.94
N LYS A 435 -2.42 -19.26 -13.17
CA LYS A 435 -1.41 -20.01 -12.42
C LYS A 435 -0.80 -21.09 -13.30
N ILE A 436 0.53 -21.10 -13.39
CA ILE A 436 1.31 -22.14 -14.05
C ILE A 436 2.29 -22.69 -13.01
N TYR A 437 2.21 -23.99 -12.75
CA TYR A 437 3.03 -24.68 -11.76
C TYR A 437 4.17 -25.47 -12.41
N ASN A 438 4.00 -25.85 -13.68
CA ASN A 438 5.02 -26.52 -14.46
C ASN A 438 4.86 -26.12 -15.93
N LEU A 439 5.89 -25.52 -16.51
CA LEU A 439 5.84 -25.03 -17.90
C LEU A 439 5.62 -26.18 -18.91
N GLU A 440 6.28 -27.32 -18.73
CA GLU A 440 6.21 -28.44 -19.68
C GLU A 440 4.90 -29.24 -19.55
N GLU A 441 4.38 -29.37 -18.33
CA GLU A 441 3.17 -30.16 -18.05
C GLU A 441 1.88 -29.35 -18.27
N ASP A 442 1.86 -28.07 -17.87
CA ASP A 442 0.66 -27.24 -17.92
C ASP A 442 0.45 -26.60 -19.30
N ILE A 443 1.52 -26.41 -20.09
CA ILE A 443 1.48 -25.72 -21.39
C ILE A 443 1.80 -26.69 -22.54
N PRO A 444 0.78 -27.13 -23.31
CA PRO A 444 0.98 -28.04 -24.44
C PRO A 444 1.95 -27.48 -25.48
N GLU A 445 2.91 -28.30 -25.90
CA GLU A 445 3.91 -27.96 -26.93
C GLU A 445 4.79 -26.74 -26.58
N TYR A 446 4.93 -26.40 -25.29
CA TYR A 446 5.75 -25.29 -24.80
C TYR A 446 7.14 -25.23 -25.46
N GLU A 447 7.82 -26.37 -25.58
CA GLU A 447 9.16 -26.42 -26.15
C GLU A 447 9.26 -26.00 -27.62
N LYS A 448 8.16 -26.10 -28.38
CA LYS A 448 8.09 -25.73 -29.80
C LYS A 448 7.65 -24.28 -30.02
N MET A 449 7.23 -23.58 -28.97
CA MET A 449 6.81 -22.18 -29.05
C MET A 449 7.99 -21.26 -29.36
N ASP A 450 7.71 -20.10 -29.92
CA ASP A 450 8.73 -19.07 -30.11
C ASP A 450 9.15 -18.43 -28.76
N ASP A 451 10.28 -17.72 -28.77
CA ASP A 451 10.84 -17.13 -27.55
C ASP A 451 9.90 -16.10 -26.89
N VAL A 452 9.06 -15.42 -27.67
CA VAL A 452 8.15 -14.39 -27.17
C VAL A 452 6.99 -15.05 -26.42
N GLU A 453 6.41 -16.10 -27.00
CA GLU A 453 5.39 -16.92 -26.35
C GLU A 453 5.95 -17.60 -25.09
N LYS A 454 7.17 -18.17 -25.17
CA LYS A 454 7.83 -18.77 -23.99
C LYS A 454 7.99 -17.76 -22.85
N GLN A 455 8.43 -16.54 -23.14
CA GLN A 455 8.60 -15.49 -22.12
C GLN A 455 7.29 -15.14 -21.40
N GLN A 456 6.14 -15.17 -22.10
CA GLN A 456 4.83 -14.92 -21.48
C GLN A 456 4.49 -15.99 -20.45
N TYR A 457 4.64 -17.27 -20.81
CA TYR A 457 4.38 -18.37 -19.88
C TYR A 457 5.39 -18.43 -18.74
N GLN A 458 6.68 -18.16 -19.02
CA GLN A 458 7.72 -18.03 -17.99
C GLN A 458 7.37 -16.93 -16.98
N PHE A 459 6.84 -15.79 -17.44
CA PHE A 459 6.40 -14.74 -16.53
C PHE A 459 5.30 -15.21 -15.58
N MET A 460 4.28 -15.90 -16.09
CA MET A 460 3.18 -16.44 -15.28
C MET A 460 3.68 -17.51 -14.30
N TYR A 461 4.60 -18.37 -14.76
CA TYR A 461 5.25 -19.40 -13.96
C TYR A 461 6.06 -18.79 -12.80
N TYR A 462 6.98 -17.85 -13.08
CA TYR A 462 7.80 -17.23 -12.03
C TYR A 462 6.95 -16.46 -11.01
N LYS A 463 5.92 -15.75 -11.45
CA LYS A 463 4.97 -15.08 -10.54
C LYS A 463 4.18 -16.08 -9.69
N THR A 464 3.79 -17.23 -10.26
CA THR A 464 3.14 -18.32 -9.51
C THR A 464 4.10 -18.94 -8.48
N ARG A 465 5.34 -19.25 -8.88
CA ARG A 465 6.41 -19.74 -7.99
C ARG A 465 6.63 -18.82 -6.79
N ASN A 466 6.75 -17.50 -7.01
CA ASN A 466 7.03 -16.56 -5.94
C ASN A 466 5.87 -16.46 -4.92
N GLU A 467 4.61 -16.46 -5.39
CA GLU A 467 3.45 -16.56 -4.51
C GLU A 467 3.46 -17.88 -3.72
N ARG A 468 3.83 -18.99 -4.36
CA ARG A 468 3.94 -20.31 -3.71
C ARG A 468 5.02 -20.36 -2.65
N LEU A 469 6.15 -19.68 -2.83
CA LEU A 469 7.16 -19.56 -1.78
C LEU A 469 6.59 -18.91 -0.53
N TRP A 470 5.81 -17.84 -0.68
CA TRP A 470 5.10 -17.20 0.43
C TRP A 470 4.10 -18.14 1.11
N GLU A 471 3.27 -18.86 0.32
CA GLU A 471 2.32 -19.83 0.87
C GLU A 471 3.00 -20.97 1.62
N HIS A 472 4.15 -21.45 1.13
CA HIS A 472 4.94 -22.47 1.80
C HIS A 472 5.55 -21.97 3.10
N ALA A 473 6.10 -20.76 3.12
CA ALA A 473 6.64 -20.15 4.33
C ALA A 473 5.54 -19.92 5.38
N LEU A 474 4.38 -19.39 4.96
CA LEU A 474 3.20 -19.24 5.83
C LEU A 474 2.72 -20.59 6.36
N ASN A 475 2.60 -21.61 5.51
CA ASN A 475 2.16 -22.94 5.94
C ASN A 475 3.12 -23.58 6.95
N SER A 476 4.42 -23.33 6.80
CA SER A 476 5.45 -23.91 7.67
C SER A 476 5.44 -23.30 9.07
N LYS A 477 5.17 -21.99 9.19
CA LYS A 477 5.14 -21.27 10.48
C LYS A 477 3.74 -21.23 11.10
N ARG A 478 2.71 -21.04 10.27
CA ARG A 478 1.31 -20.82 10.64
C ARG A 478 0.35 -21.68 9.83
N HIS A 479 0.52 -22.99 9.95
CA HIS A 479 -0.41 -23.97 9.36
C HIS A 479 -1.86 -23.73 9.78
N ASP A 480 -2.07 -23.17 10.98
CA ASP A 480 -3.39 -22.78 11.48
C ASP A 480 -4.09 -21.74 10.59
N LEU A 481 -3.34 -20.95 9.83
CA LEU A 481 -3.82 -19.85 9.00
C LEU A 481 -3.82 -20.12 7.49
N ILE A 482 -3.41 -21.32 7.06
CA ILE A 482 -3.19 -21.61 5.63
C ILE A 482 -4.47 -21.62 4.78
N ALA A 483 -5.66 -21.67 5.40
CA ALA A 483 -6.93 -21.60 4.69
C ALA A 483 -7.06 -20.34 3.81
N VAL A 484 -6.32 -19.27 4.13
CA VAL A 484 -6.24 -18.04 3.31
C VAL A 484 -5.75 -18.30 1.87
N ALA A 485 -5.00 -19.40 1.65
CA ALA A 485 -4.46 -19.79 0.36
C ALA A 485 -5.46 -20.54 -0.53
N SER A 486 -6.58 -20.99 0.03
CA SER A 486 -7.63 -21.67 -0.74
C SER A 486 -8.14 -20.79 -1.89
N PRO A 487 -8.23 -21.31 -3.13
CA PRO A 487 -8.79 -20.58 -4.26
C PRO A 487 -10.19 -20.04 -3.99
N HIS A 488 -11.03 -20.80 -3.26
CA HIS A 488 -12.38 -20.37 -2.91
C HIS A 488 -12.38 -19.18 -1.95
N ILE A 489 -11.46 -19.16 -0.98
CA ILE A 489 -11.32 -18.03 -0.05
C ILE A 489 -10.80 -16.79 -0.77
N LYS A 490 -9.83 -16.96 -1.69
CA LYS A 490 -9.33 -15.87 -2.55
C LYS A 490 -10.46 -15.24 -3.38
N VAL A 491 -11.33 -16.06 -3.97
CA VAL A 491 -12.49 -15.60 -4.74
C VAL A 491 -13.51 -14.89 -3.85
N LEU A 492 -13.85 -15.43 -2.68
CA LEU A 492 -14.82 -14.83 -1.74
C LEU A 492 -14.37 -13.46 -1.20
N LYS A 493 -13.07 -13.25 -0.95
CA LYS A 493 -12.57 -11.95 -0.47
C LYS A 493 -12.31 -10.94 -1.58
N ALA A 494 -12.34 -11.35 -2.86
CA ALA A 494 -12.01 -10.47 -3.97
C ALA A 494 -12.85 -9.18 -4.02
N PRO A 495 -14.18 -9.19 -3.81
CA PRO A 495 -14.97 -7.95 -3.80
C PRO A 495 -14.50 -6.94 -2.75
N TYR A 496 -14.17 -7.42 -1.55
CA TYR A 496 -13.64 -6.59 -0.47
C TYR A 496 -12.27 -6.02 -0.82
N LEU A 497 -11.34 -6.85 -1.31
CA LEU A 497 -9.99 -6.41 -1.67
C LEU A 497 -10.01 -5.38 -2.82
N GLN A 498 -10.83 -5.59 -3.84
CA GLN A 498 -10.96 -4.62 -4.94
C GLN A 498 -11.54 -3.29 -4.46
N ALA A 499 -12.49 -3.31 -3.51
CA ALA A 499 -13.06 -2.10 -2.92
C ALA A 499 -12.05 -1.28 -2.10
N LEU A 500 -11.06 -1.93 -1.49
CA LEU A 500 -9.93 -1.25 -0.81
C LEU A 500 -8.98 -0.59 -1.81
N GLU A 501 -8.79 -1.20 -2.98
CA GLU A 501 -7.79 -0.81 -3.96
C GLU A 501 -8.27 0.21 -5.01
N CYS A 502 -9.53 0.65 -4.99
CA CYS A 502 -10.03 1.64 -5.94
C CYS A 502 -9.14 2.90 -5.99
N LYS A 503 -8.51 3.14 -7.14
CA LYS A 503 -7.64 4.26 -7.50
C LYS A 503 -8.33 5.24 -8.43
N SER A 504 -9.10 4.74 -9.38
CA SER A 504 -9.86 5.53 -10.35
C SER A 504 -11.37 5.39 -10.16
N ASP A 505 -12.13 6.30 -10.79
CA ASP A 505 -13.60 6.22 -10.83
C ASP A 505 -14.09 4.98 -11.59
N LYS A 506 -13.27 4.36 -12.45
CA LYS A 506 -13.61 3.14 -13.22
C LYS A 506 -13.27 1.84 -12.49
N ASP A 507 -12.55 1.91 -11.37
CA ASP A 507 -12.11 0.70 -10.66
C ASP A 507 -13.28 -0.06 -9.98
N TYR A 508 -14.47 0.54 -9.89
CA TYR A 508 -15.69 -0.17 -9.48
C TYR A 508 -16.01 -1.35 -10.41
N LEU A 509 -15.57 -1.32 -11.67
CA LEU A 509 -15.70 -2.44 -12.60
C LEU A 509 -14.98 -3.68 -12.08
N PHE A 510 -13.83 -3.54 -11.41
CA PHE A 510 -13.14 -4.69 -10.80
C PHE A 510 -13.88 -5.23 -9.58
N VAL A 511 -14.55 -4.35 -8.82
CA VAL A 511 -15.43 -4.74 -7.69
C VAL A 511 -16.63 -5.52 -8.20
N GLU A 512 -17.31 -5.00 -9.23
CA GLU A 512 -18.45 -5.65 -9.85
C GLU A 512 -18.07 -6.98 -10.49
N ASN A 513 -16.97 -7.04 -11.23
CA ASN A 513 -16.48 -8.29 -11.81
C ASN A 513 -16.20 -9.33 -10.71
N ALA A 514 -15.61 -8.93 -9.58
CA ALA A 514 -15.39 -9.82 -8.45
C ALA A 514 -16.72 -10.32 -7.84
N ILE A 515 -17.77 -9.49 -7.82
CA ILE A 515 -19.11 -9.89 -7.38
C ILE A 515 -19.73 -10.88 -8.39
N VAL A 516 -19.70 -10.57 -9.69
CA VAL A 516 -20.24 -11.42 -10.77
C VAL A 516 -19.58 -12.80 -10.76
N GLN A 517 -18.26 -12.87 -10.55
CA GLN A 517 -17.53 -14.15 -10.46
C GLN A 517 -18.03 -15.08 -9.35
N LEU A 518 -18.64 -14.54 -8.29
CA LEU A 518 -19.23 -15.36 -7.22
C LEU A 518 -20.49 -16.09 -7.67
N GLN A 519 -21.22 -15.58 -8.66
CA GLN A 519 -22.49 -16.14 -9.13
C GLN A 519 -22.34 -17.60 -9.57
N ALA A 520 -21.25 -17.93 -10.26
CA ALA A 520 -21.01 -19.26 -10.82
C ALA A 520 -20.88 -20.37 -9.77
N MET A 521 -20.43 -20.04 -8.55
CA MET A 521 -20.14 -20.99 -7.48
C MET A 521 -20.97 -20.75 -6.22
N TRP A 522 -21.90 -19.78 -6.23
CA TRP A 522 -22.63 -19.37 -5.03
C TRP A 522 -23.39 -20.52 -4.37
N ASN A 523 -24.14 -21.30 -5.16
CA ASN A 523 -24.86 -22.48 -4.68
C ASN A 523 -23.92 -23.51 -4.04
N VAL A 524 -22.73 -23.72 -4.60
CA VAL A 524 -21.69 -24.60 -4.05
C VAL A 524 -21.17 -24.04 -2.72
N TYR A 525 -20.93 -22.73 -2.64
CA TYR A 525 -20.49 -22.08 -1.42
C TYR A 525 -21.52 -22.17 -0.30
N VAL A 526 -22.81 -22.03 -0.61
CA VAL A 526 -23.92 -22.22 0.34
C VAL A 526 -23.97 -23.68 0.80
N ALA A 527 -23.98 -24.64 -0.14
CA ALA A 527 -24.05 -26.07 0.17
C ALA A 527 -22.88 -26.57 1.02
N ASN A 528 -21.70 -25.95 0.88
CA ASN A 528 -20.51 -26.26 1.68
C ASN A 528 -20.34 -25.32 2.89
N GLY A 529 -21.30 -24.44 3.16
CA GLY A 529 -21.29 -23.53 4.31
C GLY A 529 -20.12 -22.56 4.35
N LEU A 530 -19.56 -22.16 3.19
CA LEU A 530 -18.48 -21.15 3.11
C LEU A 530 -19.01 -19.72 3.25
N VAL A 531 -20.24 -19.48 2.83
CA VAL A 531 -20.94 -18.18 2.89
C VAL A 531 -21.95 -18.17 4.04
N ASN A 532 -22.22 -17.00 4.60
CA ASN A 532 -23.10 -16.81 5.75
C ASN A 532 -24.57 -16.63 5.31
N THR A 533 -25.08 -17.62 4.59
CA THR A 533 -26.50 -17.68 4.22
C THR A 533 -26.88 -19.11 3.86
N GLU A 534 -28.15 -19.44 4.05
CA GLU A 534 -28.76 -20.70 3.61
C GLU A 534 -29.48 -20.52 2.25
N GLU A 535 -29.56 -19.29 1.73
CA GLU A 535 -30.20 -18.96 0.46
C GLU A 535 -29.30 -19.39 -0.71
N SER A 536 -29.71 -20.43 -1.44
CA SER A 536 -28.96 -20.94 -2.61
C SER A 536 -28.98 -19.99 -3.81
N GLY A 537 -29.93 -19.05 -3.85
CA GLY A 537 -30.01 -18.01 -4.87
C GLY A 537 -28.89 -16.98 -4.69
N PHE A 538 -28.28 -16.56 -5.79
CA PHE A 538 -27.27 -15.51 -5.74
C PHE A 538 -27.93 -14.18 -5.28
N PRO A 539 -27.35 -13.43 -4.31
CA PRO A 539 -28.05 -12.29 -3.68
C PRO A 539 -28.30 -11.09 -4.60
N ILE A 540 -27.61 -11.04 -5.74
CA ILE A 540 -27.69 -9.94 -6.71
C ILE A 540 -28.31 -10.48 -8.00
N GLU A 541 -29.33 -9.79 -8.50
CA GLU A 541 -29.95 -10.12 -9.77
C GLU A 541 -29.21 -9.41 -10.90
N TYR A 542 -28.67 -10.19 -11.83
CA TYR A 542 -28.06 -9.70 -13.07
C TYR A 542 -28.91 -10.15 -14.26
N THR A 543 -29.25 -9.21 -15.13
CA THR A 543 -29.80 -9.54 -16.45
C THR A 543 -28.66 -9.81 -17.43
N GLN A 544 -28.93 -10.54 -18.51
CA GLN A 544 -27.93 -10.77 -19.55
C GLN A 544 -27.42 -9.45 -20.15
N GLU A 545 -28.31 -8.48 -20.34
CA GLU A 545 -27.95 -7.15 -20.84
C GLU A 545 -26.96 -6.42 -19.92
N THR A 546 -27.17 -6.50 -18.59
CA THR A 546 -26.23 -5.91 -17.62
C THR A 546 -24.87 -6.62 -17.64
N LEU A 547 -24.84 -7.95 -17.77
CA LEU A 547 -23.59 -8.71 -17.85
C LEU A 547 -22.81 -8.39 -19.13
N ASP A 548 -23.51 -8.31 -20.27
CA ASP A 548 -22.89 -7.99 -21.56
C ASP A 548 -22.34 -6.55 -21.56
N ALA A 549 -23.09 -5.59 -21.00
CA ALA A 549 -22.63 -4.21 -20.85
C ALA A 549 -21.43 -4.10 -19.89
N HIS A 550 -21.47 -4.80 -18.76
CA HIS A 550 -20.35 -4.84 -17.80
C HIS A 550 -19.08 -5.39 -18.45
N GLN A 551 -19.19 -6.50 -19.20
CA GLN A 551 -18.05 -7.11 -19.89
C GLN A 551 -17.44 -6.14 -20.91
N ALA A 552 -18.28 -5.46 -21.70
CA ALA A 552 -17.82 -4.46 -22.67
C ALA A 552 -17.12 -3.26 -21.99
N ASP A 553 -17.69 -2.73 -20.90
CA ASP A 553 -17.11 -1.63 -20.13
C ASP A 553 -15.75 -2.04 -19.50
N LEU A 554 -15.66 -3.26 -18.97
CA LEU A 554 -14.43 -3.81 -18.40
C LEU A 554 -13.34 -4.01 -19.45
N GLU A 555 -13.66 -4.58 -20.61
CA GLU A 555 -12.72 -4.77 -21.73
C GLU A 555 -12.21 -3.44 -22.28
N ALA A 556 -13.11 -2.46 -22.43
CA ALA A 556 -12.75 -1.11 -22.84
C ALA A 556 -11.79 -0.47 -21.82
N HIS A 557 -12.07 -0.61 -20.52
CA HIS A 557 -11.21 -0.07 -19.47
C HIS A 557 -9.84 -0.78 -19.38
N GLN A 558 -9.80 -2.10 -19.53
CA GLN A 558 -8.53 -2.85 -19.59
C GLN A 558 -7.70 -2.44 -20.80
N THR A 559 -8.34 -2.25 -21.96
CA THR A 559 -7.69 -1.77 -23.18
C THR A 559 -7.13 -0.36 -22.97
N GLU A 560 -7.89 0.53 -22.32
CA GLU A 560 -7.43 1.88 -21.94
C GLU A 560 -6.20 1.82 -21.02
N ILE A 561 -6.20 0.98 -19.98
CA ILE A 561 -5.06 0.83 -19.06
C ILE A 561 -3.81 0.33 -19.79
N VAL A 562 -3.96 -0.70 -20.64
CA VAL A 562 -2.82 -1.32 -21.36
C VAL A 562 -2.27 -0.39 -22.44
N SER A 563 -3.13 0.39 -23.09
CA SER A 563 -2.71 1.32 -24.16
C SER A 563 -2.20 2.66 -23.63
N THR A 564 -2.57 3.04 -22.40
CA THR A 564 -2.14 4.31 -21.80
C THR A 564 -0.75 4.16 -21.17
N PRO A 565 0.27 4.87 -21.68
CA PRO A 565 1.61 4.85 -21.09
C PRO A 565 1.57 5.29 -19.63
N PHE A 566 2.27 4.55 -18.77
CA PHE A 566 2.36 4.85 -17.34
C PHE A 566 1.00 4.88 -16.60
N ALA A 567 -0.04 4.22 -17.12
CA ALA A 567 -1.35 4.14 -16.45
C ALA A 567 -1.23 3.58 -15.02
N ALA A 568 -0.40 2.55 -14.83
CA ALA A 568 -0.16 1.91 -13.54
C ALA A 568 0.39 2.86 -12.46
N THR A 569 1.12 3.91 -12.87
CA THR A 569 1.67 4.94 -11.97
C THR A 569 0.83 6.23 -11.97
N GLY A 570 -0.33 6.24 -12.63
CA GLY A 570 -1.17 7.43 -12.79
C GLY A 570 -0.50 8.51 -13.65
N GLY A 571 0.34 8.11 -14.60
CA GLY A 571 1.11 9.02 -15.45
C GLY A 571 2.35 9.59 -14.77
N TRP A 572 2.77 9.07 -13.61
CA TRP A 572 4.04 9.46 -12.99
C TRP A 572 5.22 8.72 -13.63
N VAL A 573 6.28 9.45 -13.93
CA VAL A 573 7.51 8.93 -14.52
C VAL A 573 8.70 9.38 -13.67
N PRO A 574 9.63 8.47 -13.31
CA PRO A 574 10.90 8.82 -12.66
C PRO A 574 11.63 9.94 -13.41
N GLN A 575 12.29 10.85 -12.70
CA GLN A 575 12.82 12.08 -13.30
C GLN A 575 13.95 11.83 -14.31
N ASP A 576 14.76 10.81 -14.08
CA ASP A 576 15.79 10.31 -15.00
C ASP A 576 15.17 9.80 -16.30
N MET A 577 14.19 8.90 -16.18
CA MET A 577 13.45 8.37 -17.33
C MET A 577 12.70 9.47 -18.08
N PHE A 578 12.08 10.40 -17.37
CA PHE A 578 11.38 11.53 -17.97
C PHE A 578 12.32 12.41 -18.79
N ALA A 579 13.53 12.69 -18.28
CA ALA A 579 14.54 13.47 -18.99
C ALA A 579 15.01 12.75 -20.26
N VAL A 580 15.32 11.45 -20.16
CA VAL A 580 15.73 10.61 -21.31
C VAL A 580 14.65 10.56 -22.38
N LEU A 581 13.40 10.31 -22.00
CA LEU A 581 12.28 10.24 -22.96
C LEU A 581 12.04 11.59 -23.64
N LYS A 582 12.22 12.72 -22.92
CA LYS A 582 12.12 14.07 -23.48
C LYS A 582 13.26 14.36 -24.46
N GLU A 583 14.50 13.98 -24.12
CA GLU A 583 15.67 14.13 -24.97
C GLU A 583 15.56 13.31 -26.26
N GLN A 584 15.02 12.09 -26.18
CA GLN A 584 14.77 11.22 -27.33
C GLN A 584 13.59 11.65 -28.20
N GLY A 585 12.86 12.71 -27.83
CA GLY A 585 11.66 13.17 -28.55
C GLY A 585 10.48 12.18 -28.46
N ILE A 586 10.57 11.16 -27.59
CA ILE A 586 9.48 10.22 -27.32
C ILE A 586 8.42 10.90 -26.46
N LEU A 587 8.83 11.74 -25.53
CA LEU A 587 7.94 12.51 -24.67
C LEU A 587 7.90 13.97 -25.13
N VAL A 588 6.74 14.41 -25.63
CA VAL A 588 6.55 15.74 -26.19
C VAL A 588 5.61 16.55 -25.29
N GLU A 589 5.95 17.83 -25.10
CA GLU A 589 5.16 18.79 -24.34
C GLU A 589 4.11 19.43 -25.24
N GLY A 590 2.85 19.25 -24.88
CA GLY A 590 1.69 19.85 -25.54
C GLY A 590 1.52 21.33 -25.20
N LYS A 591 0.65 22.01 -25.95
CA LYS A 591 0.39 23.47 -25.77
C LYS A 591 -0.18 23.85 -24.41
N ASN A 592 -0.77 22.90 -23.68
CA ASN A 592 -1.33 23.07 -22.35
C ASN A 592 -0.34 22.74 -21.22
N GLY A 593 0.90 22.38 -21.53
CA GLY A 593 1.92 21.97 -20.55
C GLY A 593 1.81 20.52 -20.07
N ASP A 594 0.85 19.75 -20.60
CA ASP A 594 0.82 18.29 -20.42
C ASP A 594 1.77 17.63 -21.42
N TYR A 595 2.19 16.42 -21.11
CA TYR A 595 3.07 15.61 -21.93
C TYR A 595 2.33 14.40 -22.50
N HIS A 596 2.67 14.04 -23.73
CA HIS A 596 2.19 12.83 -24.39
C HIS A 596 3.35 12.07 -25.02
N ILE A 597 3.13 10.76 -25.22
CA ILE A 597 4.11 9.89 -25.88
C ILE A 597 3.86 9.92 -27.38
N GLU A 598 4.86 10.30 -28.16
CA GLU A 598 4.85 10.22 -29.62
C GLU A 598 5.10 8.78 -30.06
N THR A 599 4.03 8.09 -30.45
CA THR A 599 4.05 6.66 -30.79
C THR A 599 4.96 6.32 -31.98
N GLU A 600 5.13 7.24 -32.94
CA GLU A 600 6.03 7.03 -34.09
C GLU A 600 7.51 7.12 -33.70
N ALA A 601 7.86 7.93 -32.71
CA ALA A 601 9.22 8.04 -32.18
C ALA A 601 9.55 6.84 -31.27
N ALA A 602 8.57 6.36 -30.49
CA ALA A 602 8.71 5.18 -29.63
C ALA A 602 8.92 3.86 -30.40
N LEU A 603 8.57 3.82 -31.69
CA LEU A 603 8.70 2.65 -32.57
C LEU A 603 10.01 2.63 -33.39
N LYS A 604 10.81 3.70 -33.35
CA LYS A 604 12.12 3.71 -34.01
C LYS A 604 13.14 2.98 -33.12
N ASP A 605 13.80 1.96 -33.67
CA ASP A 605 14.82 1.21 -32.93
C ASP A 605 15.90 2.16 -32.40
N VAL A 606 16.23 2.00 -31.12
CA VAL A 606 17.31 2.72 -30.45
C VAL A 606 18.62 2.41 -31.19
N PRO A 607 19.35 3.42 -31.71
CA PRO A 607 20.68 3.18 -32.25
C PRO A 607 21.55 2.60 -31.15
N GLN A 608 22.24 1.48 -31.42
CA GLN A 608 23.26 1.00 -30.49
C GLN A 608 24.31 2.09 -30.31
N PRO A 609 24.81 2.34 -29.09
CA PRO A 609 25.92 3.25 -28.89
C PRO A 609 27.08 2.79 -29.77
N GLU A 610 27.56 3.68 -30.64
CA GLU A 610 28.78 3.45 -31.39
C GLU A 610 29.89 3.07 -30.41
N LYS A 611 30.52 1.92 -30.64
CA LYS A 611 31.79 1.61 -30.01
C LYS A 611 32.77 2.69 -30.45
N THR A 612 33.07 3.62 -29.56
CA THR A 612 34.25 4.48 -29.71
C THR A 612 35.47 3.58 -29.54
N ASP A 613 36.06 3.15 -30.65
CA ASP A 613 37.43 2.64 -30.67
C ASP A 613 38.38 3.82 -30.41
N ASN A 614 38.86 3.92 -29.17
CA ASN A 614 40.25 4.21 -28.75
C ASN A 614 40.31 4.68 -27.30
#